data_AF-A0A7X1LCP1-F1
#
_entry.id   AF-A0A7X1LCP1-F1
#
_cell.length_a   1.000
_cell.length_b   1.000
_cell.length_c   1.000
_cell.angle_alpha   90.00
_cell.angle_beta   90.00
_cell.angle_gamma   90.00
#
_symmetry.space_group_name_H-M   'P 1'
#
loop_
_entity.id
_entity.type
_entity.pdbx_description
1 polymer ?
#
loop_
_entity_poly.entity_id
_entity_poly.type
_entity_poly.pdbx_seq_one_letter_code
_entity_poly.pdbx_strand_id
1 'polypeptide(L)'
;MAVRKDKPKVTGYDKYVDWKIFIIPVVLLGLILAMPTPYGMKDVGMEYRVGPKMVKNFITKELFNTQSNEVEQWQLLVAQMMEKNIDMGALSKDRLLSRDLKWCKKYDIAADEKNLGKAKDYIDTQVSESRFKQIMQSAVDLRKTDLKYENLNEQDKKEADKGAWQVKVAIAMTVFVVICFLTECIPLPGVAFCIGLILVFTGVVSRNEVASLYWSDACWFIMGSLMFAAAFVKTGVDKRVCLMIFKKLASPNVKMITLMFFVIIAPLAAFISDHALAAMFLPIGILLYQNSLTKEIPEDPELAKMLMIAIAMACNIGGPGAPSGGARNVIMMTYLNDMFGLDIGYFQWVTYCFPFVLIMIPVTWFMVNWRFKPQIHSLAPAMDHLKNEIGKMGGWNKQQILALIIFIVMVFGWFTEKTFYQMGIVPIRLGIGVVAVAGAVAYLFAGVVNWRDYQEKVDWGVVWLYAGAIIFGRILDKSGAAYWIARSVIDFISPLGLDSGLPLMAVSNGLTAVMTNLMADGPAAAAVGPIALNMGGIVHPGSTFLPFIAMSTAISSSMAYCLIIGTPPNAIVYASGYLEPKDYVRVGVPIWFVTNILLVLLTAGYWSFRGFGGLAGF
;
A
#
# COMPACT_ATOMS: atom_id res chain seq x y z
N MET A 1 -11.79 -25.07 40.49
CA MET A 1 -12.74 -24.54 39.49
C MET A 1 -12.21 -24.89 38.11
N ALA A 2 -13.01 -25.59 37.30
CA ALA A 2 -12.62 -26.04 35.97
C ALA A 2 -12.26 -24.84 35.07
N VAL A 3 -11.07 -24.89 34.48
CA VAL A 3 -10.62 -23.96 33.44
C VAL A 3 -11.59 -24.11 32.26
N ARG A 4 -12.53 -23.18 32.12
CA ARG A 4 -13.25 -23.00 30.85
C ARG A 4 -12.16 -22.73 29.80
N LYS A 5 -11.94 -23.69 28.90
CA LYS A 5 -11.29 -23.40 27.62
C LYS A 5 -12.16 -22.36 26.94
N ASP A 6 -11.81 -21.08 27.05
CA ASP A 6 -12.39 -20.06 26.22
C ASP A 6 -12.19 -20.50 24.77
N LYS A 7 -13.30 -20.67 24.05
CA LYS A 7 -13.26 -20.92 22.61
C LYS A 7 -12.40 -19.81 22.01
N PRO A 8 -11.43 -20.11 21.13
CA PRO A 8 -10.62 -19.08 20.50
C PRO A 8 -11.56 -18.06 19.87
N LYS A 9 -11.34 -16.78 20.17
CA LYS A 9 -12.13 -15.67 19.63
C LYS A 9 -12.04 -15.76 18.11
N VAL A 10 -13.18 -16.02 17.48
CA VAL A 10 -13.39 -16.13 16.03
C VAL A 10 -12.80 -14.88 15.38
N THR A 11 -11.67 -15.02 14.69
CA THR A 11 -11.10 -13.92 13.90
C THR A 11 -12.03 -13.64 12.72
N GLY A 12 -11.88 -12.52 12.00
CA GLY A 12 -12.69 -12.25 10.79
C GLY A 12 -12.69 -13.40 9.77
N TYR A 13 -11.70 -14.29 9.82
CA TYR A 13 -11.58 -15.50 9.02
C TYR A 13 -12.49 -16.66 9.46
N ASP A 14 -12.88 -16.71 10.72
CA ASP A 14 -13.65 -17.81 11.32
C ASP A 14 -15.17 -17.50 11.35
N LYS A 15 -15.58 -16.32 10.88
CA LYS A 15 -16.98 -15.87 10.87
C LYS A 15 -17.75 -16.53 9.71
N TYR A 16 -18.94 -17.05 10.00
CA TYR A 16 -19.91 -17.37 8.95
C TYR A 16 -20.45 -16.08 8.33
N VAL A 17 -20.95 -16.19 7.09
CA VAL A 17 -21.63 -15.07 6.41
C VAL A 17 -22.81 -14.60 7.24
N ASP A 18 -22.79 -13.34 7.65
CA ASP A 18 -23.95 -12.68 8.26
C ASP A 18 -24.87 -12.18 7.15
N TRP A 19 -25.80 -13.04 6.72
CA TRP A 19 -26.75 -12.74 5.66
C TRP A 19 -27.63 -11.52 5.92
N LYS A 20 -27.87 -11.14 7.19
CA LYS A 20 -28.69 -9.96 7.51
C LYS A 20 -27.98 -8.67 7.16
N ILE A 21 -26.66 -8.64 7.29
CA ILE A 21 -25.84 -7.48 6.95
C ILE A 21 -25.35 -7.59 5.51
N PHE A 22 -24.96 -8.78 5.05
CA PHE A 22 -24.41 -9.02 3.72
C PHE A 22 -25.41 -8.74 2.58
N ILE A 23 -26.71 -8.83 2.84
CA ILE A 23 -27.72 -8.44 1.83
C ILE A 23 -27.62 -6.96 1.45
N ILE A 24 -27.15 -6.09 2.37
CA ILE A 24 -27.04 -4.64 2.15
C ILE A 24 -26.07 -4.32 1.00
N PRO A 25 -24.78 -4.72 1.03
CA PRO A 25 -23.86 -4.46 -0.07
C PRO A 25 -24.31 -5.13 -1.38
N VAL A 26 -24.94 -6.31 -1.34
CA VAL A 26 -25.45 -7.00 -2.54
C VAL A 26 -26.59 -6.23 -3.20
N VAL A 27 -27.56 -5.76 -2.41
CA VAL A 27 -28.68 -4.96 -2.91
C VAL A 27 -28.18 -3.62 -3.43
N LEU A 28 -27.27 -2.94 -2.72
CA LEU A 28 -26.69 -1.68 -3.18
C LEU A 28 -25.91 -1.84 -4.49
N LEU A 29 -25.14 -2.92 -4.64
CA LEU A 29 -24.48 -3.27 -5.90
C LEU A 29 -25.51 -3.37 -7.04
N GLY A 30 -26.59 -4.15 -6.84
CA GLY A 30 -27.65 -4.31 -7.83
C GLY A 30 -28.38 -3.00 -8.16
N LEU A 31 -28.69 -2.19 -7.14
CA LEU A 31 -29.34 -0.90 -7.31
C LEU A 31 -28.46 0.09 -8.10
N ILE A 32 -27.18 0.20 -7.76
CA ILE A 32 -26.25 1.07 -8.48
C ILE A 32 -26.13 0.63 -9.94
N LEU A 33 -26.04 -0.68 -10.20
CA LEU A 33 -25.99 -1.22 -11.56
C LEU A 33 -27.30 -1.00 -12.34
N ALA A 34 -28.45 -0.89 -11.67
CA ALA A 34 -29.75 -0.60 -12.29
C ALA A 34 -30.01 0.89 -12.53
N MET A 35 -29.44 1.80 -11.74
CA MET A 35 -29.65 3.25 -11.88
C MET A 35 -29.17 3.79 -13.24
N PRO A 36 -29.78 4.84 -13.82
CA PRO A 36 -29.27 5.46 -15.03
C PRO A 36 -27.82 5.95 -14.86
N THR A 37 -26.98 5.74 -15.87
CA THR A 37 -25.57 6.16 -15.81
C THR A 37 -25.48 7.69 -15.81
N PRO A 38 -24.92 8.32 -14.77
CA PRO A 38 -24.75 9.77 -14.69
C PRO A 38 -23.90 10.30 -15.84
N TYR A 39 -24.15 11.55 -16.26
CA TYR A 39 -23.39 12.18 -17.34
C TYR A 39 -21.88 12.21 -17.07
N GLY A 40 -21.46 12.53 -15.83
CA GLY A 40 -20.04 12.52 -15.47
C GLY A 40 -19.36 11.15 -15.62
N MET A 41 -20.08 10.03 -15.48
CA MET A 41 -19.52 8.70 -15.76
C MET A 41 -19.42 8.44 -17.26
N LYS A 42 -20.35 8.98 -18.06
CA LYS A 42 -20.28 8.91 -19.53
C LYS A 42 -19.11 9.72 -20.07
N ASP A 43 -18.89 10.89 -19.49
CA ASP A 43 -17.78 11.77 -19.81
C ASP A 43 -16.45 11.05 -19.60
N VAL A 44 -16.21 10.54 -18.39
CA VAL A 44 -14.98 9.76 -18.10
C VAL A 44 -14.89 8.48 -18.93
N GLY A 45 -16.00 7.77 -19.15
CA GLY A 45 -16.04 6.59 -20.02
C GLY A 45 -15.59 6.90 -21.45
N MET A 46 -15.98 8.06 -21.97
CA MET A 46 -15.53 8.60 -23.25
C MET A 46 -14.04 8.97 -23.21
N GLU A 47 -13.57 9.69 -22.19
CA GLU A 47 -12.16 10.07 -22.04
C GLU A 47 -11.23 8.83 -22.10
N TYR A 48 -11.63 7.72 -21.47
CA TYR A 48 -10.83 6.50 -21.38
C TYR A 48 -10.95 5.57 -22.60
N ARG A 49 -12.13 5.47 -23.24
CA ARG A 49 -12.35 4.54 -24.36
C ARG A 49 -12.16 5.17 -25.73
N VAL A 50 -12.57 6.43 -25.89
CA VAL A 50 -12.54 7.17 -27.16
C VAL A 50 -11.37 8.15 -27.20
N GLY A 51 -11.02 8.75 -26.05
CA GLY A 51 -9.92 9.70 -25.92
C GLY A 51 -8.60 9.24 -26.54
N PRO A 52 -8.09 8.01 -26.31
CA PRO A 52 -6.84 7.56 -26.90
C PRO A 52 -6.83 7.60 -28.44
N LYS A 53 -7.95 7.24 -29.09
CA LYS A 53 -8.09 7.30 -30.55
C LYS A 53 -8.07 8.76 -31.04
N MET A 54 -8.81 9.63 -30.36
CA MET A 54 -8.90 11.05 -30.73
C MET A 54 -7.58 11.79 -30.52
N VAL A 55 -6.88 11.52 -29.41
CA VAL A 55 -5.56 12.08 -29.12
C VAL A 55 -4.52 11.64 -30.15
N LYS A 56 -4.49 10.35 -30.52
CA LYS A 56 -3.57 9.89 -31.59
C LYS A 56 -3.84 10.60 -32.92
N ASN A 57 -5.10 10.70 -33.32
CA ASN A 57 -5.49 11.45 -34.53
C ASN A 57 -5.10 12.93 -34.48
N PHE A 58 -5.25 13.57 -33.33
CA PHE A 58 -4.83 14.95 -33.13
C PHE A 58 -3.32 15.10 -33.27
N ILE A 59 -2.54 14.25 -32.59
CA ILE A 59 -1.07 14.31 -32.65
C ILE A 59 -0.55 14.05 -34.06
N THR A 60 -1.11 13.08 -34.80
CA THR A 60 -0.67 12.82 -36.18
C THR A 60 -1.01 13.97 -37.13
N LYS A 61 -2.14 14.66 -36.91
CA LYS A 61 -2.48 15.87 -37.67
C LYS A 61 -1.53 17.02 -37.35
N GLU A 62 -1.24 17.26 -36.08
CA GLU A 62 -0.38 18.38 -35.66
C GLU A 62 1.10 18.20 -36.07
N LEU A 63 1.60 16.96 -36.13
CA LEU A 63 2.99 16.68 -36.48
C LEU A 63 3.19 16.36 -37.97
N PHE A 64 2.25 15.66 -38.60
CA PHE A 64 2.41 15.09 -39.94
C PHE A 64 1.32 15.52 -40.93
N ASN A 65 0.39 16.40 -40.52
CA ASN A 65 -0.72 16.87 -41.34
C ASN A 65 -1.57 15.75 -41.96
N THR A 66 -1.63 14.59 -41.30
CA THR A 66 -2.24 13.35 -41.81
C THR A 66 -3.03 12.63 -40.71
N GLN A 67 -4.06 11.85 -41.07
CA GLN A 67 -4.86 11.07 -40.11
C GLN A 67 -4.12 9.83 -39.60
N SER A 68 -4.46 9.34 -38.40
CA SER A 68 -3.70 8.23 -37.77
C SER A 68 -3.79 6.89 -38.50
N ASN A 69 -4.76 6.71 -39.39
CA ASN A 69 -4.93 5.54 -40.26
C ASN A 69 -4.15 5.63 -41.58
N GLU A 70 -3.62 6.81 -41.92
CA GLU A 70 -2.95 7.09 -43.21
C GLU A 70 -1.44 7.36 -43.05
N VAL A 71 -0.97 7.50 -41.81
CA VAL A 71 0.45 7.73 -41.49
C VAL A 71 1.31 6.47 -41.60
N GLU A 72 2.61 6.66 -41.81
CA GLU A 72 3.59 5.57 -41.74
C GLU A 72 3.69 4.97 -40.33
N GLN A 73 4.17 3.74 -40.22
CA GLN A 73 4.24 3.01 -38.96
C GLN A 73 5.05 3.76 -37.88
N TRP A 74 6.16 4.41 -38.24
CA TRP A 74 6.97 5.18 -37.27
C TRP A 74 6.30 6.48 -36.83
N GLN A 75 5.46 7.09 -37.68
CA GLN A 75 4.68 8.28 -37.34
C GLN A 75 3.53 7.92 -36.39
N LEU A 76 2.85 6.79 -36.64
CA LEU A 76 1.87 6.25 -35.69
C LEU A 76 2.51 5.92 -34.35
N LEU A 77 3.74 5.37 -34.37
CA LEU A 77 4.50 5.09 -33.16
C LEU A 77 4.76 6.35 -32.32
N VAL A 78 5.13 7.48 -32.94
CA VAL A 78 5.26 8.77 -32.25
C VAL A 78 3.96 9.12 -31.51
N ALA A 79 2.83 9.05 -32.20
CA ALA A 79 1.53 9.38 -31.61
C ALA A 79 1.14 8.41 -30.48
N GLN A 80 1.40 7.11 -30.61
CA GLN A 80 1.18 6.13 -29.55
C GLN A 80 2.06 6.38 -28.32
N MET A 81 3.33 6.71 -28.52
CA MET A 81 4.26 7.01 -27.42
C MET A 81 3.86 8.30 -26.68
N MET A 82 3.47 9.34 -27.42
CA MET A 82 2.99 10.61 -26.85
C MET A 82 1.67 10.40 -26.09
N GLU A 83 0.70 9.68 -26.68
CA GLU A 83 -0.58 9.37 -26.03
C GLU A 83 -0.37 8.59 -24.73
N LYS A 84 0.50 7.57 -24.73
CA LYS A 84 0.77 6.82 -23.51
C LYS A 84 1.52 7.64 -22.46
N ASN A 85 2.39 8.56 -22.87
CA ASN A 85 3.03 9.50 -21.95
C ASN A 85 2.01 10.48 -21.34
N ILE A 86 1.00 10.93 -22.09
CA ILE A 86 -0.11 11.75 -21.56
C ILE A 86 -0.85 11.00 -20.46
N ASP A 87 -1.20 9.73 -20.70
CA ASP A 87 -1.86 8.86 -19.74
C ASP A 87 -1.06 8.71 -18.44
N MET A 88 0.27 8.61 -18.55
CA MET A 88 1.19 8.52 -17.41
C MET A 88 1.54 9.88 -16.77
N GLY A 89 0.94 10.98 -17.22
CA GLY A 89 1.28 12.34 -16.79
C GLY A 89 2.69 12.80 -17.15
N ALA A 90 3.40 12.09 -18.03
CA ALA A 90 4.79 12.36 -18.42
C ALA A 90 4.86 13.27 -19.65
N LEU A 91 4.64 14.57 -19.46
CA LEU A 91 4.44 15.52 -20.57
C LEU A 91 5.73 16.10 -21.20
N SER A 92 6.92 15.75 -20.72
CA SER A 92 8.17 16.33 -21.21
C SER A 92 8.78 15.57 -22.40
N LYS A 93 9.50 16.32 -23.26
CA LYS A 93 10.21 15.77 -24.43
C LYS A 93 11.25 14.73 -24.01
N ASP A 94 12.06 15.04 -22.99
CA ASP A 94 13.09 14.14 -22.46
C ASP A 94 12.52 12.80 -22.00
N ARG A 95 11.34 12.83 -21.37
CA ARG A 95 10.66 11.60 -20.94
C ARG A 95 10.30 10.72 -22.14
N LEU A 96 9.84 11.29 -23.25
CA LEU A 96 9.58 10.54 -24.47
C LEU A 96 10.87 9.98 -25.08
N LEU A 97 11.93 10.79 -25.16
CA LEU A 97 13.21 10.37 -25.72
C LEU A 97 13.92 9.31 -24.86
N SER A 98 13.61 9.22 -23.57
CA SER A 98 14.12 8.16 -22.69
C SER A 98 13.49 6.78 -22.92
N ARG A 99 12.40 6.67 -23.70
CA ARG A 99 11.71 5.39 -23.93
C ARG A 99 12.48 4.48 -24.88
N ASP A 100 12.42 3.18 -24.61
CA ASP A 100 13.09 2.11 -25.35
C ASP A 100 12.09 1.05 -25.83
N LEU A 101 12.59 0.03 -26.55
CA LEU A 101 11.77 -1.08 -27.04
C LEU A 101 11.14 -1.89 -25.89
N LYS A 102 11.83 -2.01 -24.75
CA LYS A 102 11.31 -2.70 -23.57
C LYS A 102 10.08 -1.97 -23.02
N TRP A 103 10.12 -0.65 -22.97
CA TRP A 103 9.00 0.20 -22.58
C TRP A 103 7.84 0.06 -23.57
N CYS A 104 8.10 0.10 -24.88
CA CYS A 104 7.06 -0.09 -25.89
C CYS A 104 6.35 -1.44 -25.71
N LYS A 105 7.12 -2.52 -25.53
CA LYS A 105 6.59 -3.86 -25.27
C LYS A 105 5.79 -3.94 -23.96
N LYS A 106 6.21 -3.26 -22.90
CA LYS A 106 5.50 -3.25 -21.60
C LYS A 106 4.09 -2.67 -21.72
N TYR A 107 3.89 -1.69 -22.59
CA TYR A 107 2.62 -0.98 -22.75
C TYR A 107 1.88 -1.35 -24.04
N ASP A 108 2.17 -2.53 -24.60
CA ASP A 108 1.53 -3.07 -25.81
C ASP A 108 1.61 -2.13 -27.04
N ILE A 109 2.70 -1.36 -27.14
CA ILE A 109 3.01 -0.51 -28.28
C ILE A 109 3.90 -1.31 -29.25
N ALA A 110 3.36 -1.62 -30.43
CA ALA A 110 4.09 -2.34 -31.47
C ALA A 110 5.22 -1.46 -32.06
N ALA A 111 6.47 -1.77 -31.70
CA ALA A 111 7.64 -1.05 -32.15
C ALA A 111 8.78 -2.01 -32.54
N ASP A 112 9.55 -1.63 -33.56
CA ASP A 112 10.84 -2.21 -33.92
C ASP A 112 11.94 -1.16 -33.81
N GLU A 113 13.20 -1.61 -33.80
CA GLU A 113 14.36 -0.74 -33.55
C GLU A 113 14.50 0.37 -34.60
N LYS A 114 14.18 0.07 -35.87
CA LYS A 114 14.28 1.02 -36.98
C LYS A 114 13.23 2.12 -36.87
N ASN A 115 11.98 1.74 -36.64
CA ASN A 115 10.87 2.68 -36.51
C ASN A 115 10.97 3.49 -35.23
N LEU A 116 11.42 2.90 -34.12
CA LEU A 116 11.67 3.63 -32.87
C LEU A 116 12.82 4.63 -33.03
N GLY A 117 13.90 4.26 -33.69
CA GLY A 117 15.01 5.16 -34.00
C GLY A 117 14.54 6.38 -34.79
N LYS A 118 13.79 6.15 -35.89
CA LYS A 118 13.19 7.23 -36.69
C LYS A 118 12.25 8.14 -35.90
N ALA A 119 11.37 7.55 -35.09
CA ALA A 119 10.43 8.29 -34.26
C ALA A 119 11.15 9.23 -33.27
N LYS A 120 12.19 8.72 -32.61
CA LYS A 120 12.98 9.50 -31.65
C LYS A 120 13.80 10.59 -32.32
N ASP A 121 14.46 10.28 -33.44
CA ASP A 121 15.25 11.23 -34.21
C ASP A 121 14.39 12.40 -34.72
N TYR A 122 13.18 12.10 -35.22
CA TYR A 122 12.22 13.14 -35.63
C TYR A 122 11.82 14.05 -34.46
N ILE A 123 11.43 13.48 -33.31
CA ILE A 123 11.05 14.30 -32.14
C ILE A 123 12.25 15.12 -31.64
N ASP A 124 13.45 14.55 -31.65
CA ASP A 124 14.64 15.23 -31.16
C ASP A 124 15.04 16.41 -32.06
N THR A 125 15.06 16.19 -33.38
CA THR A 125 15.59 17.16 -34.35
C THR A 125 14.54 18.13 -34.90
N GLN A 126 13.30 17.70 -35.10
CA GLN A 126 12.27 18.49 -35.81
C GLN A 126 11.26 19.16 -34.88
N VAL A 127 11.13 18.70 -33.63
CA VAL A 127 10.14 19.23 -32.68
C VAL A 127 10.84 19.97 -31.55
N SER A 128 10.68 21.29 -31.48
CA SER A 128 11.21 22.09 -30.38
C SER A 128 10.53 21.73 -29.05
N GLU A 129 11.21 21.97 -27.92
CA GLU A 129 10.68 21.63 -26.60
C GLU A 129 9.37 22.38 -26.28
N SER A 130 9.30 23.67 -26.66
CA SER A 130 8.08 24.48 -26.50
C SER A 130 6.92 23.96 -27.35
N ARG A 131 7.19 23.58 -28.61
CA ARG A 131 6.18 22.99 -29.50
C ARG A 131 5.70 21.65 -28.99
N PHE A 132 6.60 20.79 -28.52
CA PHE A 132 6.27 19.50 -27.92
C PHE A 132 5.32 19.68 -26.73
N LYS A 133 5.69 20.55 -25.78
CA LYS A 133 4.88 20.84 -24.60
C LYS A 133 3.49 21.38 -24.97
N GLN A 134 3.42 22.27 -25.97
CA GLN A 134 2.15 22.80 -26.47
C GLN A 134 1.25 21.68 -27.03
N ILE A 135 1.78 20.81 -27.90
CA ILE A 135 1.04 19.69 -28.47
C ILE A 135 0.54 18.74 -27.37
N MET A 136 1.40 18.41 -26.41
CA MET A 136 1.03 17.55 -25.29
C MET A 136 -0.08 18.17 -24.43
N GLN A 137 -0.01 19.47 -24.14
CA GLN A 137 -1.06 20.17 -23.38
C GLN A 137 -2.38 20.23 -24.15
N SER A 138 -2.34 20.61 -25.43
CA SER A 138 -3.56 20.64 -26.26
C SER A 138 -4.17 19.26 -26.44
N ALA A 139 -3.37 18.20 -26.47
CA ALA A 139 -3.87 16.83 -26.49
C ALA A 139 -4.54 16.42 -25.16
N VAL A 140 -4.04 16.90 -24.03
CA VAL A 140 -4.69 16.75 -22.71
C VAL A 140 -6.02 17.50 -22.67
N ASP A 141 -6.03 18.75 -23.12
CA ASP A 141 -7.22 19.60 -23.15
C ASP A 141 -8.30 19.01 -24.07
N LEU A 142 -7.87 18.49 -25.23
CA LEU A 142 -8.74 17.75 -26.14
C LEU A 142 -9.43 16.58 -25.43
N ARG A 143 -8.67 15.77 -24.69
CA ARG A 143 -9.21 14.60 -23.98
C ARG A 143 -10.17 15.00 -22.87
N LYS A 144 -9.81 16.00 -22.06
CA LYS A 144 -10.48 16.29 -20.78
C LYS A 144 -11.56 17.36 -20.83
N THR A 145 -11.57 18.19 -21.87
CA THR A 145 -12.41 19.40 -21.93
C THR A 145 -13.17 19.50 -23.25
N ASP A 146 -12.50 19.26 -24.38
CA ASP A 146 -13.11 19.51 -25.69
C ASP A 146 -13.91 18.32 -26.24
N LEU A 147 -13.58 17.10 -25.81
CA LEU A 147 -14.26 15.88 -26.24
C LEU A 147 -15.63 15.79 -25.54
N LYS A 148 -16.72 15.98 -26.31
CA LYS A 148 -18.09 15.90 -25.81
C LYS A 148 -18.86 14.74 -26.40
N TYR A 149 -19.66 14.08 -25.57
CA TYR A 149 -20.39 12.86 -25.94
C TYR A 149 -21.37 13.09 -27.10
N GLU A 150 -22.01 14.26 -27.13
CA GLU A 150 -22.99 14.65 -28.15
C GLU A 150 -22.36 14.76 -29.54
N ASN A 151 -21.07 15.08 -29.60
CA ASN A 151 -20.34 15.32 -30.84
C ASN A 151 -19.72 14.04 -31.44
N LEU A 152 -19.85 12.91 -30.75
CA LEU A 152 -19.32 11.63 -31.22
C LEU A 152 -20.19 11.03 -32.34
N ASN A 153 -19.55 10.28 -33.24
CA ASN A 153 -20.28 9.41 -34.16
C ASN A 153 -20.90 8.20 -33.42
N GLU A 154 -21.85 7.51 -34.04
CA GLU A 154 -22.59 6.40 -33.41
C GLU A 154 -21.70 5.22 -32.98
N GLN A 155 -20.57 4.99 -33.64
CA GLN A 155 -19.62 3.95 -33.25
C GLN A 155 -18.86 4.34 -31.97
N ASP A 156 -18.36 5.57 -31.91
CA ASP A 156 -17.62 6.10 -30.77
C ASP A 156 -18.55 6.30 -29.55
N LYS A 157 -19.83 6.65 -29.76
CA LYS A 157 -20.85 6.65 -28.69
C LYS A 157 -21.01 5.27 -28.04
N LYS A 158 -21.08 4.20 -28.83
CA LYS A 158 -21.17 2.83 -28.30
C LYS A 158 -19.94 2.45 -27.46
N GLU A 159 -18.75 2.89 -27.85
CA GLU A 159 -17.54 2.66 -27.05
C GLU A 159 -17.49 3.52 -25.78
N ALA A 160 -17.96 4.76 -25.85
CA ALA A 160 -18.13 5.61 -24.68
C ALA A 160 -19.14 5.02 -23.67
N ASP A 161 -20.28 4.50 -24.15
CA ASP A 161 -21.28 3.83 -23.30
C ASP A 161 -20.71 2.57 -22.62
N LYS A 162 -19.86 1.80 -23.32
CA LYS A 162 -19.12 0.68 -22.70
C LYS A 162 -18.15 1.16 -21.61
N GLY A 163 -17.45 2.28 -21.83
CA GLY A 163 -16.60 2.90 -20.82
C GLY A 163 -17.41 3.34 -19.60
N ALA A 164 -18.55 3.98 -19.83
CA ALA A 164 -19.46 4.42 -18.79
C ALA A 164 -20.00 3.24 -17.97
N TRP A 165 -20.26 2.09 -18.61
CA TRP A 165 -20.60 0.84 -17.93
C TRP A 165 -19.45 0.36 -17.03
N GLN A 166 -18.21 0.37 -17.52
CA GLN A 166 -17.04 -0.02 -16.73
C GLN A 166 -16.84 0.88 -15.50
N VAL A 167 -16.95 2.20 -15.65
CA VAL A 167 -16.93 3.17 -14.53
C VAL A 167 -17.99 2.81 -13.51
N LYS A 168 -19.23 2.62 -13.96
CA LYS A 168 -20.37 2.32 -13.10
C LYS A 168 -20.20 1.02 -12.32
N VAL A 169 -19.72 -0.05 -12.98
CA VAL A 169 -19.40 -1.32 -12.31
C VAL A 169 -18.32 -1.12 -11.25
N ALA A 170 -17.26 -0.37 -11.55
CA ALA A 170 -16.17 -0.13 -10.60
C ALA A 170 -16.63 0.69 -9.39
N ILE A 171 -17.52 1.68 -9.57
CA ILE A 171 -18.15 2.42 -8.47
C ILE A 171 -19.07 1.50 -7.64
N ALA A 172 -19.91 0.70 -8.29
CA ALA A 172 -20.79 -0.25 -7.60
C ALA A 172 -19.98 -1.26 -6.78
N MET A 173 -18.89 -1.77 -7.36
CA MET A 173 -17.94 -2.65 -6.69
C MET A 173 -17.24 -1.95 -5.53
N THR A 174 -16.87 -0.67 -5.66
CA THR A 174 -16.29 0.11 -4.55
C THR A 174 -17.25 0.17 -3.36
N VAL A 175 -18.52 0.48 -3.61
CA VAL A 175 -19.54 0.51 -2.55
C VAL A 175 -19.69 -0.87 -1.91
N PHE A 176 -19.76 -1.94 -2.70
CA PHE A 176 -19.82 -3.31 -2.21
C PHE A 176 -18.62 -3.65 -1.31
N VAL A 177 -17.40 -3.39 -1.80
CA VAL A 177 -16.13 -3.71 -1.13
C VAL A 177 -15.97 -2.91 0.16
N VAL A 178 -16.20 -1.60 0.12
CA VAL A 178 -16.09 -0.72 1.30
C VAL A 178 -17.08 -1.15 2.38
N ILE A 179 -18.35 -1.41 2.03
CA ILE A 179 -19.34 -1.87 3.02
C ILE A 179 -18.98 -3.24 3.58
N CYS A 180 -18.52 -4.19 2.75
CA CYS A 180 -18.09 -5.50 3.23
C CYS A 180 -16.89 -5.39 4.19
N PHE A 181 -15.92 -4.52 3.91
CA PHE A 181 -14.78 -4.30 4.80
C PHE A 181 -15.16 -3.59 6.10
N LEU A 182 -16.04 -2.59 6.05
CA LEU A 182 -16.50 -1.86 7.24
C LEU A 182 -17.35 -2.73 8.17
N THR A 183 -18.17 -3.61 7.60
CA THR A 183 -19.11 -4.44 8.36
C THR A 183 -18.57 -5.82 8.74
N GLU A 184 -17.52 -6.28 8.05
CA GLU A 184 -17.00 -7.66 8.13
C GLU A 184 -18.12 -8.71 8.03
N CYS A 185 -19.14 -8.46 7.21
CA CYS A 185 -20.31 -9.34 7.07
C CYS A 185 -19.99 -10.69 6.40
N ILE A 186 -18.85 -10.77 5.70
CA ILE A 186 -18.27 -12.01 5.18
C ILE A 186 -16.77 -12.06 5.52
N PRO A 187 -16.15 -13.25 5.53
CA PRO A 187 -14.70 -13.36 5.64
C PRO A 187 -13.98 -12.50 4.61
N LEU A 188 -12.94 -11.78 5.04
CA LEU A 188 -12.24 -10.81 4.20
C LEU A 188 -11.69 -11.39 2.88
N PRO A 189 -11.13 -12.63 2.83
CA PRO A 189 -10.75 -13.25 1.56
C PRO A 189 -11.94 -13.50 0.63
N GLY A 190 -13.13 -13.72 1.18
CA GLY A 190 -14.36 -13.86 0.41
C GLY A 190 -14.68 -12.59 -0.41
N VAL A 191 -14.44 -11.40 0.17
CA VAL A 191 -14.58 -10.12 -0.55
C VAL A 191 -13.65 -10.08 -1.77
N ALA A 192 -12.41 -10.55 -1.63
CA ALA A 192 -11.45 -10.61 -2.73
C ALA A 192 -11.90 -11.52 -3.87
N PHE A 193 -12.56 -12.66 -3.58
CA PHE A 193 -13.16 -13.49 -4.62
C PHE A 193 -14.41 -12.85 -5.24
N CYS A 194 -15.25 -12.19 -4.43
CA CYS A 194 -16.39 -11.44 -4.94
C CYS A 194 -15.97 -10.37 -5.96
N ILE A 195 -14.85 -9.67 -5.75
CA ILE A 195 -14.29 -8.71 -6.71
C ILE A 195 -14.09 -9.38 -8.08
N GLY A 196 -13.35 -10.49 -8.15
CA GLY A 196 -13.10 -11.19 -9.41
C GLY A 196 -14.39 -11.70 -10.07
N LEU A 197 -15.32 -12.24 -9.27
CA LEU A 197 -16.60 -12.72 -9.78
C LEU A 197 -17.45 -11.58 -10.35
N ILE A 198 -17.60 -10.46 -9.63
CA ILE A 198 -18.35 -9.29 -10.09
C ILE A 198 -17.79 -8.81 -11.43
N LEU A 199 -16.47 -8.72 -11.57
CA LEU A 199 -15.82 -8.24 -12.80
C LEU A 199 -16.06 -9.15 -14.00
N VAL A 200 -16.05 -10.47 -13.80
CA VAL A 200 -16.31 -11.44 -14.88
C VAL A 200 -17.80 -11.45 -15.24
N PHE A 201 -18.70 -11.50 -14.25
CA PHE A 201 -20.15 -11.54 -14.49
C PHE A 201 -20.69 -10.26 -15.14
N THR A 202 -20.07 -9.11 -14.88
CA THR A 202 -20.41 -7.83 -15.51
C THR A 202 -19.75 -7.60 -16.86
N GLY A 203 -18.85 -8.50 -17.29
CA GLY A 203 -18.14 -8.41 -18.56
C GLY A 203 -17.03 -7.36 -18.61
N VAL A 204 -16.59 -6.83 -17.46
CA VAL A 204 -15.50 -5.84 -17.40
C VAL A 204 -14.15 -6.49 -17.73
N VAL A 205 -13.92 -7.72 -17.28
CA VAL A 205 -12.72 -8.51 -17.58
C VAL A 205 -13.08 -9.89 -18.09
N SER A 206 -12.19 -10.50 -18.87
CA SER A 206 -12.35 -11.88 -19.32
C SER A 206 -11.97 -12.92 -18.25
N ARG A 207 -12.39 -14.18 -18.43
CA ARG A 207 -12.00 -15.30 -17.56
C ARG A 207 -10.49 -15.55 -17.49
N ASN A 208 -9.76 -15.22 -18.56
CA ASN A 208 -8.30 -15.38 -18.61
C ASN A 208 -7.61 -14.20 -17.94
N GLU A 209 -8.16 -13.00 -18.13
CA GLU A 209 -7.62 -11.77 -17.57
C GLU A 209 -7.80 -11.72 -16.04
N VAL A 210 -8.94 -12.15 -15.50
CA VAL A 210 -9.15 -12.12 -14.04
C VAL A 210 -8.09 -12.97 -13.31
N ALA A 211 -7.73 -14.13 -13.85
CA ALA A 211 -6.74 -15.03 -13.24
C ALA A 211 -5.33 -14.43 -13.27
N SER A 212 -4.95 -13.77 -14.36
CA SER A 212 -3.64 -13.11 -14.44
C SER A 212 -3.55 -11.87 -13.54
N LEU A 213 -4.67 -11.17 -13.30
CA LEU A 213 -4.68 -10.02 -12.42
C LEU A 213 -4.49 -10.39 -10.94
N TYR A 214 -4.90 -11.59 -10.48
CA TYR A 214 -4.67 -12.06 -9.11
C TYR A 214 -3.19 -12.33 -8.81
N TRP A 215 -2.41 -12.77 -9.81
CA TRP A 215 -1.03 -13.23 -9.62
C TRP A 215 0.02 -12.22 -10.07
N SER A 216 0.05 -11.07 -9.41
CA SER A 216 1.09 -10.04 -9.60
C SER A 216 2.38 -10.32 -8.82
N ASP A 217 3.50 -9.66 -9.18
CA ASP A 217 4.76 -9.72 -8.41
C ASP A 217 4.55 -9.29 -6.95
N ALA A 218 3.69 -8.30 -6.72
CA ALA A 218 3.29 -7.87 -5.38
C ALA A 218 2.58 -8.97 -4.57
N CYS A 219 1.69 -9.75 -5.21
CA CYS A 219 1.06 -10.91 -4.59
C CYS A 219 2.10 -11.99 -4.23
N TRP A 220 3.05 -12.25 -5.12
CA TRP A 220 4.19 -13.15 -4.85
C TRP A 220 5.05 -12.66 -3.69
N PHE A 221 5.32 -11.36 -3.62
CA PHE A 221 6.07 -10.75 -2.53
C PHE A 221 5.39 -10.94 -1.19
N ILE A 222 4.09 -10.68 -1.13
CA ILE A 222 3.27 -10.87 0.08
C ILE A 222 3.28 -12.34 0.50
N MET A 223 3.11 -13.27 -0.45
CA MET A 223 3.17 -14.70 -0.14
C MET A 223 4.53 -15.09 0.44
N GLY A 224 5.62 -14.73 -0.26
CA GLY A 224 6.97 -14.99 0.20
C GLY A 224 7.28 -14.32 1.54
N SER A 225 6.70 -13.14 1.79
CA SER A 225 6.92 -12.40 3.04
C SER A 225 6.30 -13.09 4.25
N LEU A 226 5.07 -13.58 4.10
CA LEU A 226 4.40 -14.37 5.13
C LEU A 226 5.09 -15.72 5.35
N MET A 227 5.61 -16.36 4.28
CA MET A 227 6.35 -17.60 4.38
C MET A 227 7.65 -17.44 5.18
N PHE A 228 8.46 -16.40 4.95
CA PHE A 228 9.65 -16.21 5.78
C PHE A 228 9.29 -15.82 7.22
N ALA A 229 8.23 -15.02 7.42
CA ALA A 229 7.77 -14.66 8.76
C ALA A 229 7.39 -15.91 9.56
N ALA A 230 6.67 -16.85 8.94
CA ALA A 230 6.36 -18.15 9.53
C ALA A 230 7.62 -18.96 9.88
N ALA A 231 8.67 -18.91 9.05
CA ALA A 231 9.94 -19.57 9.34
C ALA A 231 10.66 -18.94 10.54
N PHE A 232 10.63 -17.62 10.69
CA PHE A 232 11.22 -16.90 11.82
C PHE A 232 10.53 -17.25 13.14
N VAL A 233 9.19 -17.22 13.15
CA VAL A 233 8.39 -17.58 14.33
C VAL A 233 8.61 -19.05 14.70
N LYS A 234 8.68 -19.95 13.73
CA LYS A 234 8.96 -21.38 13.98
C LYS A 234 10.33 -21.59 14.62
N THR A 235 11.36 -20.93 14.11
CA THR A 235 12.74 -21.13 14.58
C THR A 235 13.02 -20.43 15.90
N GLY A 236 12.19 -19.45 16.30
CA GLY A 236 12.41 -18.67 17.51
C GLY A 236 13.52 -17.63 17.37
N VAL A 237 13.90 -17.25 16.14
CA VAL A 237 14.89 -16.18 15.87
C VAL A 237 14.38 -14.85 16.40
N ASP A 238 13.09 -14.57 16.18
CA ASP A 238 12.34 -13.44 16.72
C ASP A 238 12.50 -13.29 18.25
N LYS A 239 12.33 -14.39 19.00
CA LYS A 239 12.50 -14.43 20.46
C LYS A 239 13.95 -14.15 20.89
N ARG A 240 14.94 -14.61 20.12
CA ARG A 240 16.36 -14.34 20.41
C ARG A 240 16.74 -12.89 20.19
N VAL A 241 16.26 -12.29 19.10
CA VAL A 241 16.46 -10.86 18.82
C VAL A 241 15.91 -10.04 19.98
N CYS A 242 14.73 -10.39 20.47
CA CYS A 242 14.12 -9.81 21.66
C CYS A 242 15.03 -9.92 22.92
N LEU A 243 15.59 -11.12 23.21
CA LEU A 243 16.49 -11.34 24.36
C LEU A 243 17.75 -10.48 24.33
N MET A 244 18.42 -10.41 23.18
CA MET A 244 19.70 -9.70 23.06
C MET A 244 19.58 -8.23 23.47
N ILE A 245 18.40 -7.66 23.26
CA ILE A 245 18.14 -6.25 23.52
C ILE A 245 17.73 -6.06 24.99
N PHE A 246 16.88 -6.92 25.55
CA PHE A 246 16.55 -6.91 26.99
C PHE A 246 17.74 -7.14 27.91
N LYS A 247 18.74 -7.92 27.48
CA LYS A 247 19.97 -8.16 28.26
C LYS A 247 20.85 -6.92 28.44
N LYS A 248 20.73 -5.91 27.55
CA LYS A 248 21.52 -4.67 27.62
C LYS A 248 20.99 -3.64 28.61
N LEU A 249 19.91 -3.93 29.34
CA LEU A 249 19.36 -2.98 30.32
C LEU A 249 20.01 -3.11 31.70
N ALA A 250 20.68 -2.04 32.12
CA ALA A 250 21.31 -1.91 33.45
C ALA A 250 20.32 -1.47 34.55
N SER A 251 19.28 -0.69 34.22
CA SER A 251 18.25 -0.24 35.18
C SER A 251 16.86 -0.12 34.53
N PRO A 252 15.96 -1.10 34.75
CA PRO A 252 14.65 -1.14 34.11
C PRO A 252 13.59 -0.31 34.84
N ASN A 253 13.40 0.93 34.40
CA ASN A 253 12.23 1.76 34.72
C ASN A 253 11.18 1.66 33.59
N VAL A 254 9.90 1.85 33.90
CA VAL A 254 8.77 1.92 32.95
C VAL A 254 9.07 2.78 31.72
N LYS A 255 9.68 3.95 31.89
CA LYS A 255 10.00 4.84 30.76
C LYS A 255 11.01 4.20 29.79
N MET A 256 12.01 3.51 30.32
CA MET A 256 13.04 2.83 29.52
C MET A 256 12.49 1.57 28.84
N ILE A 257 11.63 0.83 29.53
CA ILE A 257 10.98 -0.36 28.96
C ILE A 257 10.04 0.00 27.82
N THR A 258 9.23 1.05 27.98
CA THR A 258 8.38 1.53 26.87
C THR A 258 9.21 2.09 25.72
N LEU A 259 10.32 2.79 25.99
CA LEU A 259 11.24 3.24 24.92
C LEU A 259 11.79 2.05 24.15
N MET A 260 12.17 0.99 24.86
CA MET A 260 12.64 -0.25 24.25
C MET A 260 11.60 -0.90 23.35
N PHE A 261 10.34 -0.95 23.77
CA PHE A 261 9.27 -1.42 22.89
C PHE A 261 9.26 -0.66 21.57
N PHE A 262 9.33 0.68 21.58
CA PHE A 262 9.38 1.44 20.34
C PHE A 262 10.65 1.21 19.52
N VAL A 263 11.83 1.25 20.16
CA VAL A 263 13.14 1.08 19.48
C VAL A 263 13.30 -0.32 18.88
N ILE A 264 12.63 -1.33 19.43
CA ILE A 264 12.72 -2.72 18.94
C ILE A 264 11.60 -3.00 17.95
N ILE A 265 10.35 -2.79 18.37
CA ILE A 265 9.18 -3.22 17.62
C ILE A 265 9.04 -2.41 16.34
N ALA A 266 9.24 -1.08 16.38
CA ALA A 266 9.00 -0.26 15.18
C ALA A 266 9.97 -0.56 14.03
N PRO A 267 11.30 -0.67 14.24
CA PRO A 267 12.19 -1.10 13.17
C PRO A 267 11.94 -2.53 12.71
N LEU A 268 11.61 -3.46 13.63
CA LEU A 268 11.29 -4.84 13.24
C LEU A 268 9.99 -4.93 12.46
N ALA A 269 9.00 -4.09 12.73
CA ALA A 269 7.71 -4.02 12.05
C ALA A 269 7.86 -3.67 10.56
N ALA A 270 8.95 -2.99 10.17
CA ALA A 270 9.26 -2.78 8.76
C ALA A 270 9.60 -4.10 8.00
N PHE A 271 10.01 -5.15 8.72
CA PHE A 271 10.48 -6.41 8.12
C PHE A 271 9.68 -7.63 8.53
N ILE A 272 8.99 -7.58 9.66
CA ILE A 272 8.19 -8.67 10.22
C ILE A 272 6.77 -8.13 10.34
N SER A 273 5.78 -8.97 10.07
CA SER A 273 4.40 -8.52 10.08
C SER A 273 3.98 -7.97 11.45
N ASP A 274 3.34 -6.80 11.42
CA ASP A 274 2.87 -6.03 12.58
C ASP A 274 2.09 -6.91 13.59
N HIS A 275 1.22 -7.80 13.10
CA HIS A 275 0.41 -8.69 13.93
C HIS A 275 1.23 -9.77 14.66
N ALA A 276 2.26 -10.31 14.00
CA ALA A 276 3.14 -11.32 14.61
C ALA A 276 3.98 -10.70 15.73
N LEU A 277 4.47 -9.48 15.53
CA LEU A 277 5.18 -8.74 16.57
C LEU A 277 4.27 -8.41 17.75
N ALA A 278 3.06 -7.92 17.51
CA ALA A 278 2.11 -7.65 18.58
C ALA A 278 1.80 -8.91 19.41
N ALA A 279 1.54 -10.04 18.76
CA ALA A 279 1.30 -11.32 19.43
C ALA A 279 2.52 -11.82 20.23
N MET A 280 3.72 -11.56 19.75
CA MET A 280 4.96 -11.96 20.44
C MET A 280 5.25 -11.09 21.66
N PHE A 281 5.09 -9.78 21.55
CA PHE A 281 5.41 -8.85 22.62
C PHE A 281 4.29 -8.74 23.66
N LEU A 282 3.05 -9.10 23.32
CA LEU A 282 1.93 -9.05 24.25
C LEU A 282 2.17 -9.88 25.53
N PRO A 283 2.52 -11.19 25.47
CA PRO A 283 2.84 -11.96 26.68
C PRO A 283 3.95 -11.32 27.51
N ILE A 284 4.94 -10.68 26.87
CA ILE A 284 6.03 -9.98 27.56
C ILE A 284 5.49 -8.76 28.29
N GLY A 285 4.63 -7.96 27.65
CA GLY A 285 3.94 -6.83 28.30
C GLY A 285 3.10 -7.28 29.49
N ILE A 286 2.41 -8.42 29.39
CA ILE A 286 1.59 -8.98 30.47
C ILE A 286 2.48 -9.45 31.63
N LEU A 287 3.56 -10.18 31.33
CA LEU A 287 4.51 -10.67 32.32
C LEU A 287 5.18 -9.50 33.06
N LEU A 288 5.57 -8.45 32.33
CA LEU A 288 6.14 -7.24 32.90
C LEU A 288 5.16 -6.53 33.84
N TYR A 289 3.89 -6.44 33.45
CA TYR A 289 2.85 -5.90 34.32
C TYR A 289 2.65 -6.75 35.58
N GLN A 290 2.33 -8.05 35.42
CA GLN A 290 1.98 -8.94 36.54
C GLN A 290 3.11 -9.08 37.57
N ASN A 291 4.36 -9.15 37.12
CA ASN A 291 5.52 -9.29 38.01
C ASN A 291 6.05 -7.96 38.56
N SER A 292 5.44 -6.83 38.18
CA SER A 292 5.79 -5.52 38.74
C SER A 292 4.93 -5.11 39.94
N LEU A 293 3.75 -5.72 40.07
CA LEU A 293 2.80 -5.47 41.16
C LEU A 293 3.42 -5.82 42.51
N THR A 294 3.14 -5.00 43.52
CA THR A 294 3.65 -5.17 44.88
C THR A 294 2.49 -5.40 45.85
N LYS A 295 2.79 -5.78 47.10
CA LYS A 295 1.75 -5.87 48.14
C LYS A 295 1.07 -4.52 48.41
N GLU A 296 1.80 -3.42 48.21
CA GLU A 296 1.31 -2.05 48.39
C GLU A 296 0.49 -1.57 47.20
N ILE A 297 0.83 -2.01 45.98
CA ILE A 297 0.12 -1.67 44.73
C ILE A 297 -0.29 -2.99 44.05
N PRO A 298 -1.43 -3.59 44.47
CA PRO A 298 -1.89 -4.86 43.94
C PRO A 298 -2.48 -4.75 42.52
N GLU A 299 -2.86 -3.55 42.08
CA GLU A 299 -3.27 -3.25 40.70
C GLU A 299 -2.75 -1.87 40.27
N ASP A 300 -2.24 -1.79 39.03
CA ASP A 300 -1.86 -0.53 38.38
C ASP A 300 -2.40 -0.50 36.92
N PRO A 301 -3.69 -0.16 36.73
CA PRO A 301 -4.30 -0.20 35.41
C PRO A 301 -3.61 0.72 34.39
N GLU A 302 -3.05 1.87 34.83
CA GLU A 302 -2.35 2.79 33.94
C GLU A 302 -1.02 2.19 33.46
N LEU A 303 -0.30 1.41 34.29
CA LEU A 303 0.87 0.66 33.83
C LEU A 303 0.50 -0.40 32.78
N ALA A 304 -0.55 -1.19 33.03
CA ALA A 304 -1.01 -2.20 32.09
C ALA A 304 -1.36 -1.56 30.74
N LYS A 305 -2.17 -0.49 30.76
CA LYS A 305 -2.56 0.26 29.55
C LYS A 305 -1.35 0.80 28.80
N MET A 306 -0.41 1.40 29.52
CA MET A 306 0.80 1.97 28.95
C MET A 306 1.65 0.93 28.21
N LEU A 307 1.86 -0.25 28.80
CA LEU A 307 2.64 -1.33 28.17
C LEU A 307 1.93 -1.90 26.93
N MET A 308 0.62 -2.15 27.01
CA MET A 308 -0.14 -2.70 25.89
C MET A 308 -0.26 -1.72 24.72
N ILE A 309 -0.56 -0.44 24.99
CA ILE A 309 -0.64 0.60 23.95
C ILE A 309 0.74 0.83 23.32
N ALA A 310 1.83 0.82 24.10
CA ALA A 310 3.17 0.98 23.54
C ALA A 310 3.50 -0.10 22.50
N ILE A 311 3.13 -1.36 22.75
CA ILE A 311 3.33 -2.47 21.80
C ILE A 311 2.55 -2.22 20.50
N ALA A 312 1.25 -1.94 20.60
CA ALA A 312 0.42 -1.72 19.42
C ALA A 312 0.84 -0.50 18.60
N MET A 313 1.11 0.62 19.26
CA MET A 313 1.58 1.84 18.59
C MET A 313 2.94 1.64 17.92
N ALA A 314 3.86 0.92 18.57
CA ALA A 314 5.16 0.62 17.98
C ALA A 314 5.04 -0.22 16.69
N CYS A 315 4.10 -1.18 16.64
CA CYS A 315 3.81 -1.93 15.42
C CYS A 315 3.27 -0.98 14.32
N ASN A 316 2.25 -0.17 14.64
CA ASN A 316 1.59 0.69 13.67
C ASN A 316 2.52 1.77 13.07
N ILE A 317 3.44 2.35 13.85
CA ILE A 317 4.38 3.36 13.33
C ILE A 317 5.51 2.74 12.49
N GLY A 318 5.83 1.46 12.72
CA GLY A 318 6.99 0.80 12.16
C GLY A 318 6.76 0.22 10.77
N GLY A 319 5.60 -0.39 10.53
CA GLY A 319 5.35 -1.13 9.30
C GLY A 319 5.41 -0.33 7.98
N PRO A 320 5.21 1.00 7.92
CA PRO A 320 5.47 1.77 6.69
C PRO A 320 6.97 1.88 6.31
N GLY A 321 7.89 1.55 7.22
CA GLY A 321 9.32 1.79 7.07
C GLY A 321 10.01 1.03 5.94
N ALA A 322 9.47 -0.13 5.54
CA ALA A 322 9.98 -0.90 4.40
C ALA A 322 8.86 -1.65 3.68
N PRO A 323 9.03 -2.02 2.39
CA PRO A 323 7.97 -2.69 1.62
C PRO A 323 7.44 -3.97 2.26
N SER A 324 8.29 -4.70 2.99
CA SER A 324 7.92 -5.95 3.69
C SER A 324 7.06 -5.76 4.94
N GLY A 325 6.96 -4.55 5.49
CA GLY A 325 6.31 -4.32 6.79
C GLY A 325 4.79 -4.48 6.73
N GLY A 326 4.19 -4.20 5.56
CA GLY A 326 2.80 -4.50 5.31
C GLY A 326 2.42 -4.30 3.85
N ALA A 327 1.36 -4.98 3.42
CA ALA A 327 0.95 -4.98 2.02
C ALA A 327 0.55 -3.60 1.50
N ARG A 328 0.10 -2.69 2.37
CA ARG A 328 -0.18 -1.28 2.02
C ARG A 328 0.97 -0.62 1.24
N ASN A 329 2.21 -0.92 1.61
CA ASN A 329 3.40 -0.36 0.95
C ASN A 329 3.52 -0.91 -0.48
N VAL A 330 3.43 -2.23 -0.63
CA VAL A 330 3.57 -2.94 -1.91
C VAL A 330 2.41 -2.60 -2.85
N ILE A 331 1.20 -2.47 -2.33
CA ILE A 331 0.01 -2.04 -3.07
C ILE A 331 0.27 -0.66 -3.68
N MET A 332 0.74 0.31 -2.88
CA MET A 332 1.03 1.66 -3.39
C MET A 332 2.19 1.69 -4.37
N MET A 333 3.24 0.88 -4.15
CA MET A 333 4.33 0.70 -5.13
C MET A 333 3.81 0.15 -6.46
N THR A 334 2.89 -0.82 -6.40
CA THR A 334 2.29 -1.46 -7.58
C THR A 334 1.42 -0.47 -8.34
N TYR A 335 0.54 0.27 -7.65
CA TYR A 335 -0.30 1.28 -8.29
C TYR A 335 0.52 2.39 -8.94
N LEU A 336 1.55 2.88 -8.25
CA LEU A 336 2.43 3.90 -8.82
C LEU A 336 3.13 3.41 -10.11
N ASN A 337 3.55 2.15 -10.16
CA ASN A 337 4.15 1.54 -11.35
C ASN A 337 3.11 1.29 -12.46
N ASP A 338 1.96 0.74 -12.12
CA ASP A 338 0.92 0.36 -13.08
C ASP A 338 0.30 1.62 -13.73
N MET A 339 0.01 2.66 -12.93
CA MET A 339 -0.65 3.88 -13.37
C MET A 339 0.32 4.88 -14.03
N PHE A 340 1.50 5.11 -13.43
CA PHE A 340 2.43 6.17 -13.86
C PHE A 340 3.78 5.66 -14.36
N GLY A 341 4.00 4.33 -14.34
CA GLY A 341 5.29 3.73 -14.73
C GLY A 341 6.46 4.10 -13.84
N LEU A 342 6.19 4.62 -12.64
CA LEU A 342 7.19 5.03 -11.68
C LEU A 342 7.51 3.85 -10.76
N ASP A 343 8.66 3.22 -10.99
CA ASP A 343 9.14 2.07 -10.22
C ASP A 343 9.94 2.51 -8.99
N ILE A 344 9.40 2.28 -7.78
CA ILE A 344 10.13 2.44 -6.52
C ILE A 344 10.81 1.11 -6.19
N GLY A 345 12.14 1.11 -6.04
CA GLY A 345 12.87 -0.08 -5.58
C GLY A 345 12.77 -0.25 -4.06
N TYR A 346 13.05 -1.46 -3.54
CA TYR A 346 12.99 -1.73 -2.10
C TYR A 346 13.89 -0.80 -1.29
N PHE A 347 15.17 -0.70 -1.67
CA PHE A 347 16.12 0.19 -0.98
C PHE A 347 15.68 1.65 -1.04
N GLN A 348 15.15 2.08 -2.20
CA GLN A 348 14.64 3.43 -2.37
C GLN A 348 13.53 3.70 -1.37
N TRP A 349 12.51 2.85 -1.29
CA TRP A 349 11.40 2.98 -0.32
C TRP A 349 11.91 3.15 1.11
N VAL A 350 12.82 2.28 1.56
CA VAL A 350 13.40 2.35 2.91
C VAL A 350 14.04 3.71 3.15
N THR A 351 14.81 4.23 2.20
CA THR A 351 15.47 5.52 2.38
C THR A 351 14.49 6.71 2.47
N TYR A 352 13.31 6.64 1.86
CA TYR A 352 12.28 7.70 1.97
C TYR A 352 11.42 7.54 3.24
N CYS A 353 11.02 6.32 3.57
CA CYS A 353 10.02 6.04 4.61
C CYS A 353 10.61 5.70 5.98
N PHE A 354 11.84 5.19 6.07
CA PHE A 354 12.44 4.85 7.36
C PHE A 354 12.75 6.07 8.26
N PRO A 355 13.14 7.25 7.74
CA PRO A 355 13.27 8.46 8.55
C PRO A 355 11.98 8.84 9.32
N PHE A 356 10.81 8.58 8.74
CA PHE A 356 9.53 8.74 9.43
C PHE A 356 9.46 7.87 10.69
N VAL A 357 9.83 6.59 10.59
CA VAL A 357 9.83 5.65 11.72
C VAL A 357 10.77 6.14 12.83
N LEU A 358 11.97 6.59 12.45
CA LEU A 358 12.96 7.10 13.40
C LEU A 358 12.48 8.34 14.18
N ILE A 359 11.75 9.24 13.53
CA ILE A 359 11.16 10.43 14.18
C ILE A 359 9.94 10.05 15.02
N MET A 360 9.12 9.11 14.55
CA MET A 360 7.90 8.70 15.25
C MET A 360 8.18 7.89 16.51
N ILE A 361 9.31 7.18 16.63
CA ILE A 361 9.72 6.46 17.85
C ILE A 361 9.73 7.39 19.09
N PRO A 362 10.55 8.46 19.14
CA PRO A 362 10.59 9.34 20.32
C PRO A 362 9.30 10.14 20.51
N VAL A 363 8.63 10.55 19.43
CA VAL A 363 7.36 11.29 19.49
C VAL A 363 6.26 10.45 20.15
N THR A 364 6.09 9.22 19.69
CA THR A 364 5.06 8.31 20.18
C THR A 364 5.38 7.83 21.59
N TRP A 365 6.64 7.54 21.86
CA TRP A 365 7.11 7.22 23.20
C TRP A 365 6.81 8.34 24.19
N PHE A 366 7.13 9.59 23.84
CA PHE A 366 6.83 10.75 24.68
C PHE A 366 5.33 10.87 24.93
N MET A 367 4.49 10.74 23.90
CA MET A 367 3.04 10.84 24.02
C MET A 367 2.45 9.77 24.97
N VAL A 368 2.89 8.52 24.84
CA VAL A 368 2.46 7.41 25.71
C VAL A 368 2.86 7.68 27.17
N ASN A 369 4.10 8.11 27.42
CA ASN A 369 4.61 8.44 28.75
C ASN A 369 3.99 9.73 29.35
N TRP A 370 3.57 10.64 28.48
CA TRP A 370 2.87 11.84 28.90
C TRP A 370 1.42 11.54 29.28
N ARG A 371 0.74 10.64 28.55
CA ARG A 371 -0.70 10.39 28.72
C ARG A 371 -1.06 9.39 29.80
N PHE A 372 -0.24 8.35 30.01
CA PHE A 372 -0.43 7.33 31.04
C PHE A 372 0.47 7.60 32.24
N LYS A 373 -0.09 7.50 33.45
CA LYS A 373 0.60 7.83 34.72
C LYS A 373 0.57 6.64 35.68
N PRO A 374 1.46 5.65 35.50
CA PRO A 374 1.53 4.50 36.41
C PRO A 374 2.05 4.92 37.79
N GLN A 375 1.62 4.20 38.82
CA GLN A 375 2.12 4.35 40.19
C GLN A 375 3.44 3.60 40.38
N ILE A 376 3.60 2.46 39.71
CA ILE A 376 4.82 1.67 39.72
C ILE A 376 5.81 2.25 38.70
N HIS A 377 7.04 2.51 39.13
CA HIS A 377 8.10 3.08 38.28
C HIS A 377 9.26 2.12 38.01
N SER A 378 9.47 1.12 38.86
CA SER A 378 10.55 0.13 38.71
C SER A 378 9.98 -1.20 38.19
N LEU A 379 10.57 -1.71 37.12
CA LEU A 379 10.27 -3.01 36.51
C LEU A 379 11.39 -4.03 36.76
N ALA A 380 12.34 -3.73 37.66
CA ALA A 380 13.48 -4.61 37.95
C ALA A 380 13.09 -6.04 38.34
N PRO A 381 12.13 -6.27 39.26
CA PRO A 381 11.75 -7.62 39.66
C PRO A 381 11.20 -8.45 38.47
N ALA A 382 10.38 -7.81 37.63
CA ALA A 382 9.79 -8.43 36.46
C ALA A 382 10.84 -8.77 35.38
N MET A 383 11.85 -7.91 35.22
CA MET A 383 12.94 -8.13 34.27
C MET A 383 13.86 -9.29 34.66
N ASP A 384 14.10 -9.51 35.95
CA ASP A 384 14.91 -10.65 36.40
C ASP A 384 14.21 -11.98 36.16
N HIS A 385 12.88 -12.01 36.33
CA HIS A 385 12.07 -13.17 35.97
C HIS A 385 12.12 -13.43 34.45
N LEU A 386 11.96 -12.39 33.63
CA LEU A 386 12.06 -12.49 32.17
C LEU A 386 13.45 -12.96 31.72
N LYS A 387 14.53 -12.44 32.30
CA LYS A 387 15.91 -12.90 32.03
C LYS A 387 16.08 -14.39 32.35
N ASN A 388 15.49 -14.87 33.44
CA ASN A 388 15.56 -16.27 33.85
C ASN A 388 14.74 -17.20 32.95
N GLU A 389 13.53 -16.82 32.55
CA GLU A 389 12.72 -17.63 31.63
C GLU A 389 13.37 -17.75 30.25
N ILE A 390 13.90 -16.66 29.72
CA ILE A 390 14.48 -16.66 28.39
C ILE A 390 15.92 -17.23 28.40
N GLY A 391 16.64 -17.15 29.52
CA GLY A 391 17.93 -17.85 29.72
C GLY A 391 17.84 -19.37 29.53
N LYS A 392 16.66 -19.96 29.72
CA LYS A 392 16.39 -21.39 29.46
C LYS A 392 16.43 -21.76 27.97
N MET A 393 16.42 -20.80 27.05
CA MET A 393 16.46 -21.06 25.59
C MET A 393 17.83 -21.51 25.06
N GLY A 394 18.91 -21.47 25.85
CA GLY A 394 20.25 -21.92 25.44
C GLY A 394 20.89 -21.08 24.31
N GLY A 395 21.94 -21.60 23.67
CA GLY A 395 22.67 -20.94 22.57
C GLY A 395 22.01 -21.07 21.18
N TRP A 396 22.49 -20.31 20.20
CA TRP A 396 21.97 -20.35 18.81
C TRP A 396 22.00 -21.77 18.23
N ASN A 397 20.88 -22.22 17.67
CA ASN A 397 20.83 -23.52 16.97
C ASN A 397 21.13 -23.35 15.47
N LYS A 398 21.43 -24.45 14.78
CA LYS A 398 21.74 -24.45 13.34
C LYS A 398 20.59 -23.90 12.48
N GLN A 399 19.34 -24.23 12.80
CA GLN A 399 18.16 -23.75 12.05
C GLN A 399 17.95 -22.24 12.19
N GLN A 400 18.24 -21.66 13.36
CA GLN A 400 18.15 -20.22 13.63
C GLN A 400 19.23 -19.45 12.87
N ILE A 401 20.46 -19.98 12.85
CA ILE A 401 21.56 -19.39 12.09
C ILE A 401 21.27 -19.45 10.59
N LEU A 402 20.85 -20.61 10.09
CA LEU A 402 20.50 -20.79 8.69
C LEU A 402 19.31 -19.92 8.29
N ALA A 403 18.33 -19.77 9.19
CA ALA A 403 17.20 -18.89 8.98
C ALA A 403 17.65 -17.43 8.78
N LEU A 404 18.56 -16.97 9.64
CA LEU A 404 19.12 -15.62 9.57
C LEU A 404 19.98 -15.40 8.30
N ILE A 405 20.80 -16.39 7.91
CA ILE A 405 21.64 -16.31 6.72
C ILE A 405 20.76 -16.16 5.47
N ILE A 406 19.75 -17.01 5.29
CA ILE A 406 18.84 -16.95 4.13
C ILE A 406 18.10 -15.60 4.11
N PHE A 407 17.66 -15.12 5.29
CA PHE A 407 17.05 -13.80 5.39
C PHE A 407 17.99 -12.66 4.96
N ILE A 408 19.24 -12.66 5.42
CA ILE A 408 20.23 -11.64 5.04
C ILE A 408 20.49 -11.68 3.53
N VAL A 409 20.60 -12.86 2.94
CA VAL A 409 20.77 -13.02 1.48
C VAL A 409 19.56 -12.50 0.72
N MET A 410 18.34 -12.77 1.22
CA MET A 410 17.10 -12.28 0.63
C MET A 410 17.00 -10.74 0.71
N VAL A 411 17.29 -10.15 1.87
CA VAL A 411 17.32 -8.69 2.06
C VAL A 411 18.37 -8.04 1.15
N PHE A 412 19.56 -8.65 1.05
CA PHE A 412 20.58 -8.22 0.10
C PHE A 412 20.05 -8.25 -1.34
N GLY A 413 19.40 -9.35 -1.73
CA GLY A 413 18.74 -9.49 -3.04
C GLY A 413 17.73 -8.37 -3.31
N TRP A 414 16.86 -8.02 -2.37
CA TRP A 414 15.92 -6.90 -2.54
C TRP A 414 16.61 -5.54 -2.69
N PHE A 415 17.72 -5.33 -1.98
CA PHE A 415 18.45 -4.06 -2.03
C PHE A 415 19.21 -3.90 -3.35
N THR A 416 19.74 -5.00 -3.89
CA THR A 416 20.56 -4.97 -5.10
C THR A 416 19.81 -5.30 -6.39
N GLU A 417 18.58 -5.84 -6.33
CA GLU A 417 17.79 -6.26 -7.50
C GLU A 417 17.76 -5.18 -8.60
N LYS A 418 17.44 -3.94 -8.22
CA LYS A 418 17.34 -2.83 -9.16
C LYS A 418 18.68 -2.50 -9.80
N THR A 419 19.73 -2.47 -8.99
CA THR A 419 21.09 -2.13 -9.40
C THR A 419 21.68 -3.22 -10.29
N PHE A 420 21.53 -4.50 -9.94
CA PHE A 420 22.03 -5.63 -10.73
C PHE A 420 21.33 -5.77 -12.07
N TYR A 421 20.03 -5.46 -12.14
CA TYR A 421 19.32 -5.35 -13.41
C TYR A 421 19.88 -4.21 -14.27
N GLN A 422 20.11 -3.03 -13.68
CA GLN A 422 20.66 -1.87 -14.39
C GLN A 422 22.11 -2.08 -14.86
N MET A 423 22.91 -2.82 -14.10
CA MET A 423 24.28 -3.19 -14.46
C MET A 423 24.35 -4.31 -15.51
N GLY A 424 23.23 -4.94 -15.86
CA GLY A 424 23.18 -6.06 -16.81
C GLY A 424 23.71 -7.38 -16.27
N ILE A 425 23.98 -7.49 -14.95
CA ILE A 425 24.41 -8.75 -14.30
C ILE A 425 23.29 -9.78 -14.37
N VAL A 426 22.05 -9.33 -14.13
CA VAL A 426 20.85 -10.15 -14.29
C VAL A 426 20.11 -9.66 -15.54
N PRO A 427 19.90 -10.52 -16.55
CA PRO A 427 19.33 -10.09 -17.84
C PRO A 427 17.85 -9.71 -17.75
N ILE A 428 17.18 -10.11 -16.67
CA ILE A 428 15.76 -9.92 -16.43
C ILE A 428 15.52 -9.19 -15.11
N ARG A 429 14.44 -8.41 -15.07
CA ARG A 429 13.93 -7.82 -13.83
C ARG A 429 13.30 -8.94 -13.02
N LEU A 430 13.88 -9.29 -11.87
CA LEU A 430 13.34 -10.35 -11.02
C LEU A 430 12.12 -9.87 -10.24
N GLY A 431 12.05 -8.59 -9.91
CA GLY A 431 11.03 -8.08 -9.01
C GLY A 431 11.28 -8.49 -7.56
N ILE A 432 10.53 -7.89 -6.65
CA ILE A 432 10.67 -8.19 -5.21
C ILE A 432 9.98 -9.50 -4.85
N GLY A 433 8.93 -9.87 -5.59
CA GLY A 433 8.14 -11.07 -5.34
C GLY A 433 8.86 -12.37 -5.60
N VAL A 434 9.54 -12.46 -6.75
CA VAL A 434 10.36 -13.65 -7.07
C VAL A 434 11.45 -13.87 -6.03
N VAL A 435 12.12 -12.81 -5.58
CA VAL A 435 13.16 -12.90 -4.53
C VAL A 435 12.57 -13.40 -3.21
N ALA A 436 11.37 -12.94 -2.83
CA ALA A 436 10.69 -13.37 -1.62
C ALA A 436 10.33 -14.86 -1.64
N VAL A 437 9.73 -15.32 -2.75
CA VAL A 437 9.36 -16.74 -2.93
C VAL A 437 10.60 -17.63 -3.04
N ALA A 438 11.67 -17.17 -3.70
CA ALA A 438 12.94 -17.89 -3.74
C ALA A 438 13.53 -18.08 -2.33
N GLY A 439 13.47 -17.06 -1.47
CA GLY A 439 13.85 -17.18 -0.06
C GLY A 439 12.99 -18.18 0.71
N ALA A 440 11.68 -18.17 0.47
CA ALA A 440 10.76 -19.15 1.06
C ALA A 440 11.08 -20.59 0.64
N VAL A 441 11.36 -20.81 -0.64
CA VAL A 441 11.80 -22.12 -1.17
C VAL A 441 13.17 -22.52 -0.60
N ALA A 442 14.09 -21.56 -0.44
CA ALA A 442 15.39 -21.83 0.18
C ALA A 442 15.24 -22.35 1.63
N TYR A 443 14.27 -21.88 2.42
CA TYR A 443 14.00 -22.45 3.76
C TYR A 443 13.53 -23.90 3.71
N LEU A 444 12.78 -24.30 2.69
CA LEU A 444 12.36 -25.70 2.49
C LEU A 444 13.57 -26.58 2.20
N PHE A 445 14.42 -26.16 1.25
CA PHE A 445 15.63 -26.92 0.90
C PHE A 445 16.65 -26.98 2.06
N ALA A 446 16.70 -25.92 2.87
CA ALA A 446 17.52 -25.84 4.06
C ALA A 446 17.01 -26.69 5.25
N GLY A 447 15.82 -27.28 5.16
CA GLY A 447 15.20 -28.04 6.25
C GLY A 447 14.81 -27.18 7.46
N VAL A 448 14.66 -25.86 7.28
CA VAL A 448 14.20 -24.94 8.34
C VAL A 448 12.70 -25.10 8.54
N VAL A 449 11.96 -25.27 7.44
CA VAL A 449 10.52 -25.49 7.40
C VAL A 449 10.18 -26.67 6.50
N ASN A 450 9.04 -27.31 6.73
CA ASN A 450 8.41 -28.22 5.77
C ASN A 450 7.18 -27.54 5.16
N TRP A 451 6.58 -28.13 4.11
CA TRP A 451 5.40 -27.53 3.48
C TRP A 451 4.21 -27.40 4.44
N ARG A 452 4.06 -28.33 5.38
CA ARG A 452 2.97 -28.29 6.37
C ARG A 452 3.09 -27.09 7.30
N ASP A 453 4.32 -26.70 7.66
CA ASP A 453 4.56 -25.45 8.39
C ASP A 453 4.02 -24.25 7.63
N TYR A 454 4.24 -24.17 6.32
CA TYR A 454 3.68 -23.08 5.50
C TYR A 454 2.17 -23.19 5.38
N GLN A 455 1.64 -24.38 5.16
CA GLN A 455 0.20 -24.56 5.05
C GLN A 455 -0.56 -24.13 6.32
N GLU A 456 0.00 -24.40 7.51
CA GLU A 456 -0.66 -24.11 8.79
C GLU A 456 -0.35 -22.73 9.36
N LYS A 457 0.86 -22.19 9.12
CA LYS A 457 1.32 -20.94 9.76
C LYS A 457 1.26 -19.72 8.86
N VAL A 458 1.16 -19.91 7.53
CA VAL A 458 0.96 -18.80 6.59
C VAL A 458 -0.53 -18.51 6.49
N ASP A 459 -0.90 -17.25 6.66
CA ASP A 459 -2.26 -16.81 6.41
C ASP A 459 -2.48 -16.65 4.89
N TRP A 460 -2.96 -17.71 4.26
CA TRP A 460 -3.30 -17.70 2.83
C TRP A 460 -4.48 -16.79 2.51
N GLY A 461 -5.34 -16.53 3.48
CA GLY A 461 -6.45 -15.59 3.33
C GLY A 461 -5.94 -14.17 3.09
N VAL A 462 -4.89 -13.77 3.80
CA VAL A 462 -4.19 -12.49 3.60
C VAL A 462 -3.62 -12.37 2.18
N VAL A 463 -3.02 -13.45 1.63
CA VAL A 463 -2.50 -13.45 0.25
C VAL A 463 -3.62 -13.16 -0.76
N TRP A 464 -4.75 -13.87 -0.65
CA TRP A 464 -5.90 -13.67 -1.53
C TRP A 464 -6.56 -12.31 -1.35
N LEU A 465 -6.65 -11.83 -0.11
CA LEU A 465 -7.18 -10.51 0.21
C LEU A 465 -6.40 -9.42 -0.55
N TYR A 466 -5.07 -9.48 -0.52
CA TYR A 466 -4.25 -8.49 -1.20
C TYR A 466 -4.24 -8.66 -2.72
N ALA A 467 -4.34 -9.88 -3.21
CA ALA A 467 -4.54 -10.14 -4.63
C ALA A 467 -5.83 -9.48 -5.13
N GLY A 468 -6.95 -9.63 -4.40
CA GLY A 468 -8.21 -8.94 -4.69
C GLY A 468 -8.10 -7.42 -4.58
N ALA A 469 -7.37 -6.91 -3.58
CA ALA A 469 -7.10 -5.48 -3.43
C ALA A 469 -6.39 -4.87 -4.64
N ILE A 470 -5.33 -5.53 -5.15
CA ILE A 470 -4.59 -5.07 -6.33
C ILE A 470 -5.48 -5.06 -7.58
N ILE A 471 -6.29 -6.10 -7.78
CA ILE A 471 -7.28 -6.13 -8.87
C ILE A 471 -8.24 -4.95 -8.75
N PHE A 472 -8.78 -4.76 -7.55
CA PHE A 472 -9.73 -3.70 -7.26
C PHE A 472 -9.17 -2.33 -7.66
N GLY A 473 -7.95 -1.97 -7.24
CA GLY A 473 -7.36 -0.70 -7.64
C GLY A 473 -7.00 -0.60 -9.12
N ARG A 474 -6.51 -1.69 -9.73
CA ARG A 474 -6.24 -1.73 -11.18
C ARG A 474 -7.50 -1.48 -12.01
N ILE A 475 -8.63 -2.02 -11.58
CA ILE A 475 -9.89 -1.79 -12.29
C ILE A 475 -10.42 -0.40 -12.03
N LEU A 476 -10.30 0.13 -10.80
CA LEU A 476 -10.68 1.53 -10.55
C LEU A 476 -9.92 2.50 -11.45
N ASP A 477 -8.63 2.26 -11.67
CA ASP A 477 -7.83 3.05 -12.60
C ASP A 477 -8.20 2.80 -14.07
N LYS A 478 -8.15 1.54 -14.54
CA LYS A 478 -8.43 1.19 -15.95
C LYS A 478 -9.82 1.60 -16.41
N SER A 479 -10.81 1.57 -15.52
CA SER A 479 -12.18 1.99 -15.84
C SER A 479 -12.35 3.51 -15.86
N GLY A 480 -11.42 4.29 -15.27
CA GLY A 480 -11.58 5.73 -15.03
C GLY A 480 -12.39 6.07 -13.79
N ALA A 481 -12.90 5.09 -13.03
CA ALA A 481 -13.66 5.36 -11.81
C ALA A 481 -12.83 6.08 -10.73
N ALA A 482 -11.55 5.73 -10.56
CA ALA A 482 -10.65 6.44 -9.65
C ALA A 482 -10.48 7.91 -10.05
N TYR A 483 -10.33 8.18 -11.34
CA TYR A 483 -10.24 9.53 -11.91
C TYR A 483 -11.53 10.32 -11.68
N TRP A 484 -12.70 9.70 -11.90
CA TRP A 484 -14.00 10.34 -11.64
C TRP A 484 -14.17 10.75 -10.17
N ILE A 485 -13.82 9.86 -9.22
CA ILE A 485 -13.86 10.17 -7.79
C ILE A 485 -12.85 11.28 -7.46
N ALA A 486 -11.62 11.18 -7.98
CA ALA A 486 -10.57 12.17 -7.73
C ALA A 486 -10.98 13.58 -8.19
N ARG A 487 -11.53 13.71 -9.41
CA ARG A 487 -12.06 14.99 -9.93
C ARG A 487 -13.15 15.55 -9.01
N SER A 488 -14.10 14.70 -8.61
CA SER A 488 -15.20 15.08 -7.71
C SER A 488 -14.70 15.56 -6.34
N VAL A 489 -13.67 14.94 -5.78
CA VAL A 489 -13.05 15.35 -4.50
C VAL A 489 -12.31 16.67 -4.66
N ILE A 490 -11.53 16.84 -5.74
CA ILE A 490 -10.81 18.08 -6.03
C ILE A 490 -11.79 19.25 -6.20
N ASP A 491 -12.83 19.07 -7.00
CA ASP A 491 -13.84 20.11 -7.24
C ASP A 491 -14.55 20.53 -5.94
N PHE A 492 -14.77 19.57 -5.02
CA PHE A 492 -15.39 19.85 -3.72
C PHE A 492 -14.48 20.67 -2.78
N ILE A 493 -13.16 20.44 -2.81
CA ILE A 493 -12.20 21.11 -1.92
C ILE A 493 -11.53 22.34 -2.53
N SER A 494 -11.62 22.54 -3.85
CA SER A 494 -11.07 23.69 -4.57
C SER A 494 -11.54 25.05 -4.01
N PRO A 495 -12.83 25.24 -3.63
CA PRO A 495 -13.27 26.48 -2.98
C PRO A 495 -12.57 26.81 -1.65
N LEU A 496 -11.94 25.81 -1.01
CA LEU A 496 -11.18 25.98 0.23
C LEU A 496 -9.68 26.21 -0.02
N GLY A 497 -9.23 26.23 -1.27
CA GLY A 497 -7.81 26.35 -1.63
C GLY A 497 -6.97 25.12 -1.24
N LEU A 498 -7.62 23.95 -1.10
CA LEU A 498 -6.98 22.69 -0.68
C LEU A 498 -6.77 21.71 -1.85
N ASP A 499 -6.89 22.18 -3.08
CA ASP A 499 -6.86 21.40 -4.32
C ASP A 499 -5.45 21.19 -4.90
N SER A 500 -4.41 21.80 -4.33
CA SER A 500 -3.04 21.63 -4.83
C SER A 500 -1.95 21.49 -3.78
N GLY A 501 -0.83 20.90 -4.19
CA GLY A 501 0.42 20.84 -3.41
C GLY A 501 0.28 20.16 -2.04
N LEU A 502 0.94 20.75 -1.03
CA LEU A 502 0.96 20.22 0.34
C LEU A 502 -0.43 20.17 1.00
N PRO A 503 -1.32 21.18 0.85
CA PRO A 503 -2.69 21.10 1.35
C PRO A 503 -3.48 19.89 0.84
N LEU A 504 -3.43 19.60 -0.47
CA LEU A 504 -4.10 18.44 -1.06
C LEU A 504 -3.59 17.14 -0.44
N MET A 505 -2.27 17.02 -0.27
CA MET A 505 -1.67 15.86 0.37
C MET A 505 -2.09 15.71 1.83
N ALA A 506 -2.21 16.81 2.59
CA ALA A 506 -2.72 16.76 3.97
C ALA A 506 -4.16 16.25 4.04
N VAL A 507 -5.03 16.70 3.12
CA VAL A 507 -6.42 16.23 2.98
C VAL A 507 -6.46 14.75 2.60
N SER A 508 -5.67 14.34 1.60
CA SER A 508 -5.57 12.94 1.16
C SER A 508 -5.09 12.01 2.28
N ASN A 509 -4.06 12.44 3.03
CA ASN A 509 -3.55 11.72 4.20
C ASN A 509 -4.62 11.64 5.30
N GLY A 510 -5.33 12.73 5.57
CA GLY A 510 -6.43 12.77 6.54
C GLY A 510 -7.56 11.82 6.18
N LEU A 511 -8.01 11.82 4.92
CA LEU A 511 -9.03 10.91 4.43
C LEU A 511 -8.60 9.44 4.58
N THR A 512 -7.37 9.12 4.17
CA THR A 512 -6.80 7.78 4.30
C THR A 512 -6.73 7.35 5.78
N ALA A 513 -6.30 8.27 6.64
CA ALA A 513 -6.13 8.00 8.06
C ALA A 513 -7.49 7.85 8.79
N VAL A 514 -8.56 8.53 8.34
CA VAL A 514 -9.93 8.27 8.83
C VAL A 514 -10.39 6.88 8.38
N MET A 515 -10.21 6.58 7.09
CA MET A 515 -10.62 5.29 6.52
C MET A 515 -9.97 4.10 7.24
N THR A 516 -8.67 4.16 7.53
CA THR A 516 -7.98 3.04 8.23
C THR A 516 -8.36 2.87 9.69
N ASN A 517 -9.04 3.85 10.31
CA ASN A 517 -9.60 3.61 11.65
C ASN A 517 -10.91 2.82 11.56
N LEU A 518 -11.60 2.87 10.43
CA LEU A 518 -12.87 2.20 10.19
C LEU A 518 -12.71 0.83 9.52
N MET A 519 -11.62 0.59 8.79
CA MET A 519 -11.27 -0.68 8.15
C MET A 519 -9.78 -0.98 8.26
N ALA A 520 -9.37 -2.23 7.99
CA ALA A 520 -7.97 -2.61 8.01
C ALA A 520 -7.08 -1.79 7.04
N ASP A 521 -5.82 -1.60 7.43
CA ASP A 521 -4.79 -0.79 6.75
C ASP A 521 -4.60 -1.12 5.26
N GLY A 522 -4.47 -2.40 4.91
CA GLY A 522 -4.29 -2.86 3.52
C GLY A 522 -5.49 -2.53 2.63
N PRO A 523 -6.73 -2.94 3.00
CA PRO A 523 -7.95 -2.51 2.33
C PRO A 523 -8.11 -0.99 2.21
N ALA A 524 -7.77 -0.22 3.25
CA ALA A 524 -7.83 1.23 3.21
C ALA A 524 -6.88 1.81 2.13
N ALA A 525 -5.62 1.34 2.08
CA ALA A 525 -4.67 1.72 1.05
C ALA A 525 -5.14 1.28 -0.35
N ALA A 526 -5.75 0.11 -0.47
CA ALA A 526 -6.24 -0.41 -1.75
C ALA A 526 -7.40 0.43 -2.31
N ALA A 527 -8.27 0.95 -1.45
CA ALA A 527 -9.42 1.76 -1.85
C ALA A 527 -9.05 3.21 -2.10
N VAL A 528 -8.26 3.82 -1.22
CA VAL A 528 -7.92 5.25 -1.32
C VAL A 528 -6.74 5.48 -2.28
N GLY A 529 -5.84 4.49 -2.42
CA GLY A 529 -4.62 4.59 -3.23
C GLY A 529 -4.81 5.06 -4.67
N PRO A 530 -5.66 4.41 -5.49
CA PRO A 530 -5.90 4.82 -6.86
C PRO A 530 -6.50 6.22 -6.96
N ILE A 531 -7.34 6.62 -6.00
CA ILE A 531 -7.97 7.94 -5.95
C ILE A 531 -6.91 9.00 -5.61
N ALA A 532 -6.09 8.76 -4.56
CA ALA A 532 -5.01 9.64 -4.15
C ALA A 532 -3.99 9.86 -5.27
N LEU A 533 -3.60 8.78 -5.95
CA LEU A 533 -2.69 8.83 -7.09
C LEU A 533 -3.30 9.58 -8.29
N ASN A 534 -4.58 9.36 -8.61
CA ASN A 534 -5.27 10.12 -9.65
C ASN A 534 -5.37 11.61 -9.30
N MET A 535 -5.65 11.97 -8.05
CA MET A 535 -5.62 13.37 -7.60
C MET A 535 -4.24 13.99 -7.86
N GLY A 536 -3.17 13.28 -7.52
CA GLY A 536 -1.80 13.73 -7.79
C GLY A 536 -1.49 13.87 -9.28
N GLY A 537 -1.98 12.94 -10.12
CA GLY A 537 -1.79 12.98 -11.57
C GLY A 537 -2.58 14.10 -12.26
N ILE A 538 -3.71 14.52 -11.68
CA ILE A 538 -4.51 15.66 -12.18
C ILE A 538 -3.79 16.98 -11.91
N VAL A 539 -3.32 17.16 -10.68
CA VAL A 539 -2.85 18.46 -10.19
C VAL A 539 -1.38 18.70 -10.50
N HIS A 540 -0.55 17.67 -10.36
CA HIS A 540 0.91 17.76 -10.48
C HIS A 540 1.48 16.65 -11.40
N PRO A 541 1.05 16.59 -12.67
CA PRO A 541 1.40 15.51 -13.60
C PRO A 541 2.92 15.42 -13.80
N GLY A 542 3.47 14.21 -13.68
CA GLY A 542 4.88 13.94 -14.02
C GLY A 542 5.89 14.60 -13.08
N SER A 543 5.47 15.01 -11.90
CA SER A 543 6.32 15.61 -10.86
C SER A 543 6.69 14.60 -9.76
N THR A 544 7.53 15.03 -8.82
CA THR A 544 7.83 14.29 -7.59
C THR A 544 6.61 14.11 -6.67
N PHE A 545 5.49 14.80 -6.93
CA PHE A 545 4.26 14.66 -6.13
C PHE A 545 3.70 13.24 -6.16
N LEU A 546 3.76 12.56 -7.32
CA LEU A 546 3.23 11.21 -7.51
C LEU A 546 3.86 10.14 -6.59
N PRO A 547 5.20 9.98 -6.54
CA PRO A 547 5.80 9.04 -5.61
C PRO A 547 5.58 9.47 -4.14
N PHE A 548 5.52 10.77 -3.86
CA PHE A 548 5.33 11.26 -2.49
C PHE A 548 3.91 11.00 -1.98
N ILE A 549 2.87 11.23 -2.79
CA ILE A 549 1.49 10.91 -2.41
C ILE A 549 1.28 9.39 -2.29
N ALA A 550 2.00 8.59 -3.09
CA ALA A 550 2.00 7.13 -2.96
C ALA A 550 2.53 6.69 -1.59
N MET A 551 3.71 7.20 -1.20
CA MET A 551 4.33 6.91 0.10
C MET A 551 3.52 7.50 1.25
N SER A 552 2.97 8.72 1.11
CA SER A 552 2.17 9.37 2.15
C SER A 552 0.86 8.63 2.40
N THR A 553 0.22 8.12 1.35
CA THR A 553 -1.00 7.30 1.47
C THR A 553 -0.69 5.96 2.14
N ALA A 554 0.42 5.31 1.78
CA ALA A 554 0.87 4.09 2.46
C ALA A 554 1.11 4.33 3.96
N ILE A 555 1.82 5.40 4.33
CA ILE A 555 2.05 5.74 5.75
C ILE A 555 0.73 6.13 6.45
N SER A 556 -0.14 6.89 5.78
CA SER A 556 -1.43 7.34 6.33
C SER A 556 -2.39 6.19 6.59
N SER A 557 -2.35 5.15 5.76
CA SER A 557 -3.10 3.90 5.99
C SER A 557 -2.59 3.10 7.19
N SER A 558 -1.44 3.47 7.78
CA SER A 558 -0.94 2.89 9.03
C SER A 558 -1.36 3.68 10.27
N MET A 559 -2.08 4.80 10.10
CA MET A 559 -2.49 5.72 11.17
C MET A 559 -3.77 5.28 11.90
N ALA A 560 -3.94 3.97 12.06
CA ALA A 560 -5.01 3.34 12.81
C ALA A 560 -4.78 3.42 14.33
N TYR A 561 -4.66 4.64 14.86
CA TYR A 561 -4.27 4.86 16.25
C TYR A 561 -5.46 4.95 17.22
N CYS A 562 -6.66 5.25 16.70
CA CYS A 562 -7.79 5.65 17.54
C CYS A 562 -8.75 4.51 17.86
N LEU A 563 -8.86 3.50 16.99
CA LEU A 563 -9.85 2.43 17.09
C LEU A 563 -9.19 1.04 17.16
N ILE A 564 -9.86 0.12 17.85
CA ILE A 564 -9.41 -1.26 18.05
C ILE A 564 -9.41 -2.06 16.73
N ILE A 565 -10.41 -1.79 15.88
CA ILE A 565 -10.65 -2.54 14.64
C ILE A 565 -9.63 -2.16 13.55
N GLY A 566 -9.01 -0.97 13.65
CA GLY A 566 -8.19 -0.43 12.57
C GLY A 566 -6.99 -1.29 12.17
N THR A 567 -6.33 -1.98 13.12
CA THR A 567 -5.25 -2.93 12.79
C THR A 567 -5.23 -4.15 13.72
N PRO A 568 -4.74 -5.32 13.25
CA PRO A 568 -4.62 -6.51 14.09
C PRO A 568 -3.78 -6.33 15.37
N PRO A 569 -2.64 -5.57 15.38
CA PRO A 569 -1.94 -5.22 16.62
C PRO A 569 -2.84 -4.64 17.70
N ASN A 570 -3.73 -3.70 17.35
CA ASN A 570 -4.66 -3.10 18.30
C ASN A 570 -5.63 -4.17 18.85
N ALA A 571 -6.20 -4.98 17.98
CA ALA A 571 -7.10 -6.06 18.39
C ALA A 571 -6.42 -7.09 19.31
N ILE A 572 -5.17 -7.46 19.00
CA ILE A 572 -4.37 -8.41 19.78
C ILE A 572 -4.13 -7.89 21.20
N VAL A 573 -3.63 -6.66 21.34
CA VAL A 573 -3.38 -6.12 22.68
C VAL A 573 -4.66 -5.79 23.44
N TYR A 574 -5.75 -5.44 22.74
CA TYR A 574 -7.07 -5.29 23.36
C TYR A 574 -7.62 -6.61 23.92
N ALA A 575 -7.34 -7.74 23.26
CA ALA A 575 -7.76 -9.06 23.71
C ALA A 575 -7.14 -9.48 25.06
N SER A 576 -6.12 -8.76 25.55
CA SER A 576 -5.54 -8.96 26.89
C SER A 576 -6.49 -8.64 28.04
N GLY A 577 -7.53 -7.83 27.80
CA GLY A 577 -8.50 -7.40 28.82
C GLY A 577 -8.06 -6.18 29.64
N TYR A 578 -6.85 -5.65 29.43
CA TYR A 578 -6.34 -4.49 30.18
C TYR A 578 -6.71 -3.12 29.57
N LEU A 579 -7.29 -3.09 28.37
CA LEU A 579 -7.53 -1.88 27.61
C LEU A 579 -9.03 -1.60 27.42
N GLU A 580 -9.37 -0.32 27.40
CA GLU A 580 -10.68 0.17 26.97
C GLU A 580 -10.58 0.97 25.67
N PRO A 581 -11.66 1.10 24.87
CA PRO A 581 -11.64 1.90 23.64
C PRO A 581 -11.16 3.34 23.85
N LYS A 582 -11.50 3.94 25.00
CA LYS A 582 -11.07 5.30 25.35
C LYS A 582 -9.55 5.44 25.47
N ASP A 583 -8.85 4.37 25.83
CA ASP A 583 -7.39 4.39 26.00
C ASP A 583 -6.67 4.56 24.65
N TYR A 584 -7.23 4.00 23.57
CA TYR A 584 -6.74 4.23 22.20
C TYR A 584 -6.93 5.69 21.81
N VAL A 585 -8.14 6.24 21.95
CA VAL A 585 -8.44 7.63 21.59
C VAL A 585 -7.56 8.62 22.37
N ARG A 586 -7.30 8.35 23.65
CA ARG A 586 -6.46 9.18 24.54
C ARG A 586 -5.08 9.48 23.97
N VAL A 587 -4.49 8.53 23.24
CA VAL A 587 -3.14 8.62 22.67
C VAL A 587 -3.19 8.78 21.14
N GLY A 588 -4.14 8.13 20.50
CA GLY A 588 -4.30 8.06 19.06
C GLY A 588 -4.67 9.39 18.43
N VAL A 589 -5.62 10.15 18.99
CA VAL A 589 -6.03 11.44 18.40
C VAL A 589 -4.87 12.44 18.35
N PRO A 590 -4.10 12.67 19.44
CA PRO A 590 -2.92 13.53 19.38
C PRO A 590 -1.88 13.04 18.36
N ILE A 591 -1.56 11.74 18.36
CA ILE A 591 -0.58 11.16 17.42
C ILE A 591 -1.06 11.31 15.98
N TRP A 592 -2.35 11.17 15.74
CA TRP A 592 -2.93 11.27 14.40
C TRP A 592 -2.63 12.64 13.77
N PHE A 593 -2.85 13.74 14.49
CA PHE A 593 -2.49 15.08 14.02
C PHE A 593 -0.98 15.26 13.89
N VAL A 594 -0.20 14.83 14.89
CA VAL A 594 1.27 14.96 14.85
C VAL A 594 1.88 14.20 13.66
N THR A 595 1.35 13.01 13.37
CA THR A 595 1.81 12.18 12.25
C THR A 595 1.46 12.82 10.91
N ASN A 596 0.26 13.38 10.77
CA ASN A 596 -0.13 14.08 9.54
C ASN A 596 0.77 15.31 9.30
N ILE A 597 1.00 16.12 10.34
CA ILE A 597 1.93 17.27 10.28
C ILE A 597 3.34 16.79 9.91
N LEU A 598 3.83 15.73 10.55
CA LEU A 598 5.14 15.16 10.24
C LEU A 598 5.22 14.70 8.78
N LEU A 599 4.19 14.08 8.23
CA LEU A 599 4.18 13.66 6.82
C LEU A 599 4.26 14.86 5.87
N VAL A 600 3.53 15.94 6.17
CA VAL A 600 3.61 17.18 5.40
C VAL A 600 5.00 17.79 5.48
N LEU A 601 5.60 17.85 6.68
CA LEU A 601 6.96 18.36 6.88
C LEU A 601 8.04 17.48 6.21
N LEU A 602 7.90 16.16 6.31
CA LEU A 602 8.79 15.21 5.66
C LEU A 602 8.73 15.36 4.15
N THR A 603 7.54 15.59 3.61
CA THR A 603 7.37 15.86 2.18
C THR A 603 8.01 17.18 1.79
N ALA A 604 7.64 18.27 2.46
CA ALA A 604 8.11 19.62 2.14
C ALA A 604 9.63 19.80 2.31
N GLY A 605 10.21 19.14 3.31
CA GLY A 605 11.64 19.22 3.62
C GLY A 605 12.42 18.08 2.99
N TYR A 606 12.36 16.90 3.60
CA TYR A 606 13.26 15.78 3.28
C TYR A 606 13.03 15.22 1.87
N TRP A 607 11.77 14.94 1.50
CA TRP A 607 11.45 14.34 0.21
C TRP A 607 11.67 15.33 -0.93
N SER A 608 11.17 16.57 -0.81
CA SER A 608 11.38 17.61 -1.83
C SER A 608 12.87 17.93 -2.03
N PHE A 609 13.67 18.01 -0.96
CA PHE A 609 15.12 18.22 -1.09
C PHE A 609 15.82 17.06 -1.81
N ARG A 610 15.42 15.82 -1.49
CA ARG A 610 15.99 14.62 -2.11
C ARG A 610 15.56 14.45 -3.58
N GLY A 611 14.40 14.99 -3.95
CA GLY A 611 13.77 14.76 -5.26
C GLY A 611 13.37 13.30 -5.46
N PHE A 612 13.05 12.90 -6.70
CA PHE A 612 12.78 11.50 -7.05
C PHE A 612 13.13 11.21 -8.51
N GLY A 613 14.22 10.47 -8.77
CA GLY A 613 14.51 9.89 -10.08
C GLY A 613 14.50 10.87 -11.26
N GLY A 614 15.00 12.10 -11.06
CA GLY A 614 15.05 13.17 -12.07
C GLY A 614 13.70 13.80 -12.41
N LEU A 615 12.63 13.49 -11.67
CA LEU A 615 11.35 14.18 -11.79
C LEU A 615 11.47 15.65 -11.36
N ALA A 616 10.71 16.53 -12.03
CA ALA A 616 10.58 17.91 -11.62
C ALA A 616 9.90 18.02 -10.25
N GLY A 617 10.30 19.01 -9.45
CA GLY A 617 9.57 19.39 -8.24
C GLY A 617 8.15 19.84 -8.58
N PHE A 618 7.23 19.66 -7.64
CA PHE A 618 5.83 20.08 -7.74
C PHE A 618 5.59 21.41 -7.03
#